data_AF-A0A0F9FGS7-F1
#
_entry.id   AF-A0A0F9FGS7-F1
#
_cell.length_a   1.000
_cell.length_b   1.000
_cell.length_c   1.000
_cell.angle_alpha   90.00
_cell.angle_beta   90.00
_cell.angle_gamma   90.00
#
_symmetry.space_group_name_H-M   'P 1'
#
loop_
_entity.id
_entity.type
_entity.pdbx_description
1 polymer ?
#
loop_
_entity_poly.entity_id
_entity_poly.type
_entity_poly.pdbx_seq_one_letter_code
_entity_poly.pdbx_strand_id
1 'polypeptide(L)'
;PLADDLGHIPAVYLDMEAEKDVRHGCPLEAGSPPFQRLPDAQDGQRCRAYEEDGAFVGILQYDGNSRRWKPRKVFVHPSSPL
;
A
#
# COMPACT_ATOMS: atom_id res chain seq x y z
N PRO A 1 -19.88 -6.47 15.92
CA PRO A 1 -18.47 -6.77 16.28
C PRO A 1 -17.53 -6.38 15.12
N LEU A 2 -16.76 -5.30 15.26
CA LEU A 2 -15.95 -4.67 14.20
C LEU A 2 -14.45 -5.06 14.24
N ALA A 3 -14.08 -6.04 15.07
CA ALA A 3 -12.68 -6.35 15.36
C ALA A 3 -12.07 -7.44 14.46
N ASP A 4 -12.87 -8.12 13.64
CA ASP A 4 -12.37 -9.13 12.70
C ASP A 4 -11.78 -8.48 11.44
N ASP A 5 -12.17 -7.24 11.11
CA ASP A 5 -12.04 -6.67 9.76
C ASP A 5 -10.63 -6.26 9.27
N LEU A 6 -9.65 -6.17 10.17
CA LEU A 6 -8.29 -5.73 9.82
C LEU A 6 -7.28 -6.89 9.64
N GLY A 7 -7.58 -8.07 10.17
CA GLY A 7 -6.67 -9.23 10.11
C GLY A 7 -6.49 -9.77 8.69
N HIS A 8 -7.56 -9.76 7.90
CA HIS A 8 -7.58 -10.23 6.50
C HIS A 8 -7.04 -9.23 5.48
N ILE A 9 -6.76 -7.98 5.86
CA ILE A 9 -6.20 -7.02 4.92
C ILE A 9 -4.71 -7.37 4.71
N PRO A 10 -4.28 -7.79 3.51
CA PRO A 10 -2.90 -8.17 3.25
C PRO A 10 -1.94 -7.02 3.54
N ALA A 11 -0.73 -7.35 3.94
CA ALA A 11 0.35 -6.40 4.19
C ALA A 11 1.41 -6.48 3.08
N VAL A 12 1.89 -5.32 2.65
CA VAL A 12 3.03 -5.16 1.73
C VAL A 12 4.07 -4.26 2.37
N TYR A 13 5.32 -4.45 1.96
CA TYR A 13 6.46 -3.65 2.41
C TYR A 13 6.99 -2.90 1.19
N LEU A 14 7.10 -1.58 1.32
CA LEU A 14 7.55 -0.67 0.28
C LEU A 14 9.05 -0.43 0.49
N ASP A 15 9.80 -0.46 -0.61
CA ASP A 15 11.12 0.15 -0.67
C ASP A 15 11.00 1.69 -0.64
N MET A 16 12.13 2.37 -0.47
CA MET A 16 12.19 3.83 -0.35
C MET A 16 11.57 4.59 -1.54
N GLU A 17 11.70 4.08 -2.78
CA GLU A 17 11.13 4.73 -3.97
C GLU A 17 9.61 4.57 -3.96
N ALA A 18 9.12 3.35 -3.75
CA ALA A 18 7.69 3.06 -3.67
C ALA A 18 7.00 3.79 -2.49
N GLU A 19 7.66 3.89 -1.33
CA GLU A 19 7.20 4.66 -0.18
C GLU A 19 7.05 6.14 -0.53
N LYS A 20 8.08 6.72 -1.14
CA LYS A 20 8.07 8.12 -1.57
C LYS A 20 6.92 8.38 -2.52
N ASP A 21 6.75 7.53 -3.53
CA ASP A 21 5.64 7.64 -4.49
C ASP A 21 4.29 7.58 -3.79
N VAL A 22 4.06 6.59 -2.93
CA VAL A 22 2.81 6.46 -2.18
C VAL A 22 2.53 7.71 -1.35
N ARG A 23 3.55 8.27 -0.69
CA ARG A 23 3.41 9.48 0.12
C ARG A 23 3.08 10.73 -0.68
N HIS A 24 3.52 10.80 -1.93
CA HIS A 24 3.17 11.88 -2.85
C HIS A 24 1.85 11.63 -3.60
N GLY A 25 1.12 10.55 -3.28
CA GLY A 25 -0.13 10.20 -3.94
C GLY A 25 0.07 9.52 -5.30
N CYS A 26 1.30 9.15 -5.64
CA CYS A 26 1.61 8.45 -6.88
C CYS A 26 1.15 6.98 -6.77
N PRO A 27 0.40 6.47 -7.77
CA PRO A 27 -0.03 5.08 -7.80
C PRO A 27 1.11 4.16 -8.25
N LEU A 28 1.11 2.93 -7.73
CA LEU A 28 2.11 1.90 -8.06
C LEU A 28 1.52 0.81 -8.95
N GLU A 29 2.34 0.23 -9.84
CA GLU A 29 1.93 -0.86 -10.73
C GLU A 29 1.69 -2.17 -9.96
N ALA A 30 0.66 -2.94 -10.33
CA ALA A 30 0.32 -4.22 -9.68
C ALA A 30 1.45 -5.26 -9.72
N GLY A 31 2.30 -5.21 -10.76
CA GLY A 31 3.42 -6.12 -10.95
C GLY A 31 4.72 -5.67 -10.29
N SER A 32 4.71 -4.51 -9.60
CA SER A 32 5.91 -4.01 -8.94
C SER A 32 6.29 -4.89 -7.73
N PRO A 33 7.58 -4.89 -7.32
CA PRO A 33 8.10 -5.72 -6.23
C PRO A 33 7.22 -5.82 -4.97
N PRO A 34 6.66 -4.72 -4.40
CA PRO A 34 5.86 -4.81 -3.18
C PRO A 34 4.58 -5.66 -3.31
N PHE A 35 4.06 -5.84 -4.53
CA PHE A 35 2.78 -6.52 -4.77
C PHE A 35 2.91 -7.91 -5.41
N GLN A 36 4.12 -8.45 -5.56
CA GLN A 36 4.32 -9.80 -6.12
C GLN A 36 3.57 -10.90 -5.36
N ARG A 37 3.31 -10.70 -4.06
CA ARG A 37 2.50 -11.62 -3.23
C ARG A 37 0.99 -11.39 -3.35
N LEU A 38 0.56 -10.45 -4.20
CA LEU A 38 -0.84 -10.12 -4.50
C LEU A 38 -1.11 -10.18 -6.02
N PRO A 39 -0.81 -11.30 -6.70
CA PRO A 39 -0.88 -11.39 -8.16
C PRO A 39 -2.29 -11.24 -8.74
N ASP A 40 -3.32 -11.63 -7.98
CA ASP A 40 -4.72 -11.67 -8.42
C ASP A 40 -5.60 -10.64 -7.69
N ALA A 41 -5.05 -9.44 -7.46
CA ALA A 41 -5.76 -8.37 -6.79
C ALA A 41 -7.08 -8.04 -7.49
N GLN A 42 -8.18 -8.02 -6.73
CA GLN A 42 -9.51 -7.69 -7.23
C GLN A 42 -9.77 -6.18 -7.14
N ASP A 43 -10.59 -5.64 -8.05
CA ASP A 43 -10.96 -4.22 -7.99
C ASP A 43 -11.51 -3.85 -6.61
N GLY A 44 -11.00 -2.75 -6.06
CA GLY A 44 -11.37 -2.28 -4.74
C GLY A 44 -10.69 -3.01 -3.58
N GLN A 45 -9.91 -4.07 -3.82
CA GLN A 45 -9.11 -4.75 -2.80
C GLN A 45 -8.17 -3.77 -2.10
N ARG A 46 -8.00 -3.93 -0.80
CA ARG A 46 -7.13 -3.07 0.01
C ARG A 46 -5.92 -3.84 0.51
N CYS A 47 -4.81 -3.15 0.69
CA CYS A 47 -3.67 -3.66 1.42
C CYS A 47 -3.13 -2.59 2.38
N ARG A 48 -2.47 -3.06 3.43
CA ARG A 48 -1.69 -2.26 4.37
C ARG A 48 -0.28 -2.12 3.81
N ALA A 49 0.23 -0.91 3.72
CA ALA A 49 1.59 -0.61 3.30
C ALA A 49 2.45 -0.22 4.49
N TYR A 50 3.64 -0.82 4.54
CA TYR A 50 4.66 -0.56 5.55
C TYR A 50 5.98 -0.21 4.87
N GLU A 51 6.84 0.52 5.56
CA GLU A 51 8.25 0.74 5.19
C GLU A 51 9.04 -0.55 5.46
N GLU A 52 10.26 -0.66 4.94
CA GLU A 52 11.14 -1.81 5.24
C GLU A 52 11.39 -1.99 6.74
N ASP A 53 11.46 -0.89 7.49
CA ASP A 53 11.60 -0.88 8.96
C ASP A 53 10.31 -1.23 9.72
N GLY A 54 9.22 -1.51 8.99
CA GLY A 54 7.93 -1.91 9.57
C GLY A 54 7.05 -0.75 10.06
N ALA A 55 7.47 0.50 9.82
CA ALA A 55 6.62 1.67 10.07
C ALA A 55 5.41 1.68 9.13
N PHE A 56 4.26 2.13 9.62
CA PHE A 56 3.02 2.07 8.86
C PHE A 56 2.88 3.29 7.93
N VAL A 57 2.92 3.04 6.62
CA VAL A 57 2.78 4.09 5.60
C VAL A 57 1.32 4.41 5.35
N GLY A 58 0.46 3.39 5.23
CA GLY A 58 -0.95 3.62 4.95
C GLY A 58 -1.74 2.46 4.37
N ILE A 59 -2.88 2.80 3.78
CA ILE A 59 -3.77 1.88 3.07
C ILE A 59 -3.77 2.23 1.58
N LEU A 60 -3.48 1.22 0.76
CA LEU A 60 -3.63 1.29 -0.69
C LEU A 60 -4.90 0.55 -1.12
N GLN A 61 -5.45 0.95 -2.25
CA GLN A 61 -6.58 0.28 -2.89
C GLN A 61 -6.24 -0.04 -4.33
N TYR A 62 -6.48 -1.28 -4.74
CA TYR A 62 -6.31 -1.70 -6.12
C TYR A 62 -7.43 -1.15 -7.00
N ASP A 63 -7.03 -0.57 -8.12
CA ASP A 63 -7.90 -0.10 -9.19
C ASP A 63 -7.73 -1.03 -10.39
N GLY A 64 -8.73 -1.88 -10.63
CA GLY A 64 -8.68 -2.90 -11.68
C GLY A 64 -8.69 -2.33 -13.09
N ASN A 65 -9.23 -1.12 -13.27
CA ASN A 65 -9.25 -0.45 -14.58
C ASN A 65 -7.85 0.01 -15.03
N SER A 66 -7.07 0.57 -14.11
CA SER A 66 -5.68 1.01 -14.38
C SER A 66 -4.62 -0.02 -14.02
N ARG A 67 -5.00 -1.13 -13.37
CA ARG A 67 -4.10 -2.16 -12.82
C ARG A 67 -3.03 -1.56 -11.89
N ARG A 68 -3.47 -0.65 -11.02
CA ARG A 68 -2.59 0.08 -10.09
C ARG A 68 -3.11 0.06 -8.68
N TRP A 69 -2.19 0.08 -7.73
CA TRP A 69 -2.46 0.34 -6.33
C TRP A 69 -2.41 1.84 -6.07
N LYS A 70 -3.54 2.41 -5.68
CA LYS A 70 -3.70 3.85 -5.42
C LYS A 70 -3.60 4.13 -3.91
N PRO A 71 -2.86 5.16 -3.51
CA PRO A 71 -2.88 5.64 -2.13
C PRO A 71 -4.28 6.10 -1.75
N ARG A 72 -4.86 5.51 -0.70
CA ARG A 72 -6.20 5.87 -0.22
C ARG A 72 -6.16 6.60 1.11
N LYS A 73 -5.25 6.22 1.99
CA LYS A 73 -4.94 6.94 3.23
C LYS A 73 -3.48 6.75 3.55
N VAL A 74 -2.72 7.84 3.60
CA VAL A 74 -1.30 7.84 3.91
C VAL A 74 -1.09 8.58 5.23
N PHE A 75 -0.17 8.09 6.05
CA PHE A 75 0.24 8.71 7.30
C PHE A 75 1.65 9.27 7.12
N VAL A 76 1.84 10.53 7.48
CA VAL A 76 3.15 11.16 7.52
C VAL A 76 3.79 10.88 8.87
N HIS A 77 4.89 10.13 8.87
CA HIS A 77 5.72 9.99 10.07
C HIS A 77 6.71 11.16 10.13
N PRO A 78 6.90 11.80 11.30
CA PRO A 78 7.78 12.96 11.44
C PRO A 78 9.28 12.65 11.28
N SER A 79 9.66 11.37 11.10
CA SER A 79 11.05 10.92 11.07
C SER A 79 11.63 10.76 9.66
N SER A 80 10.85 10.96 8.60
CA SER A 80 11.33 10.81 7.23
C SER A 80 11.56 12.19 6.59
N PRO A 81 12.80 12.62 6.34
CA PRO A 81 13.06 13.87 5.64
C PRO A 81 12.59 13.73 4.18
N LEU A 82 11.72 14.66 3.77
CA LEU A 82 11.21 14.82 2.40
C LEU A 82 12.34 15.10 1.40
#